data_AF-A0A356AQC0-F1
#
_entry.id   AF-A0A356AQC0-F1
#
_cell.length_a   1.000
_cell.length_b   1.000
_cell.length_c   1.000
_cell.angle_alpha   90.00
_cell.angle_beta   90.00
_cell.angle_gamma   90.00
#
_symmetry.space_group_name_H-M   'P 1'
#
loop_
_entity.id
_entity.type
_entity.pdbx_description
1 polymer ?
#
loop_
_entity_poly.entity_id
_entity_poly.type
_entity_poly.pdbx_seq_one_letter_code
_entity_poly.pdbx_strand_id
1 'polypeptide(L)'
;MYQDYFEEGIFTGKGIYDVDTFHQVLGKKLPENAILSHDLLESCYLRTAYVSDIMLMDGFPTTPMAFFKREHRWIRGDWQLLPWLSSKRGLSGLSRFKITDNLIRSLYPVSQILIWLICVLINVPVLKMLIIIFASDLIVLAKDIIMFLWIKIRTMTVGIFV
;
A
#
# COMPACT_ATOMS: atom_id res chain seq x y z
N MET A 1 9.42 4.27 -2.64
CA MET A 1 8.41 5.22 -2.12
C MET A 1 8.45 5.32 -0.60
N TYR A 2 7.96 4.37 0.20
CA TYR A 2 7.92 4.55 1.67
C TYR A 2 9.29 4.72 2.34
N GLN A 3 10.31 3.97 1.90
CA GLN A 3 11.69 4.13 2.37
C GLN A 3 12.20 5.55 2.09
N ASP A 4 12.05 6.01 0.84
CA ASP A 4 12.50 7.34 0.40
C ASP A 4 11.74 8.47 1.11
N TYR A 5 10.53 8.18 1.59
CA TYR A 5 9.60 9.16 2.10
C TYR A 5 9.54 9.24 3.62
N PHE A 6 9.75 8.13 4.30
CA PHE A 6 9.58 8.05 5.75
C PHE A 6 10.75 7.37 6.44
N GLU A 7 11.83 7.09 5.70
CA GLU A 7 12.99 6.30 6.17
C GLU A 7 12.58 4.91 6.70
N GLU A 8 11.39 4.44 6.32
CA GLU A 8 10.86 3.15 6.72
C GLU A 8 10.55 2.28 5.49
N GLY A 9 11.22 1.15 5.41
CA GLY A 9 10.99 0.15 4.38
C GLY A 9 9.64 -0.55 4.53
N ILE A 10 9.32 -1.36 3.52
CA ILE A 10 8.23 -2.33 3.57
C ILE A 10 8.83 -3.70 3.26
N PHE A 11 8.42 -4.69 4.05
CA PHE A 11 8.69 -6.10 3.79
C PHE A 11 7.59 -6.65 2.88
N THR A 12 8.00 -7.40 1.85
CA THR A 12 7.08 -8.03 0.89
C THR A 12 7.20 -9.56 0.93
N GLY A 13 7.49 -10.11 2.12
CA GLY A 13 7.60 -11.56 2.33
C GLY A 13 8.88 -12.17 1.78
N LYS A 14 9.80 -11.33 1.30
CA LYS A 14 11.07 -11.73 0.68
C LYS A 14 12.18 -10.82 1.14
N GLY A 15 13.22 -11.41 1.70
CA GLY A 15 14.35 -10.71 2.26
C GLY A 15 14.97 -11.51 3.40
N ILE A 16 15.93 -10.88 4.07
CA ILE A 16 16.61 -11.44 5.23
C ILE A 16 15.95 -10.87 6.48
N TYR A 17 15.67 -11.72 7.46
CA TYR A 17 15.16 -11.30 8.76
C TYR A 17 15.81 -12.10 9.87
N ASP A 18 15.88 -11.49 11.05
CA ASP A 18 16.36 -12.14 12.28
C ASP A 18 15.22 -12.97 12.88
N VAL A 19 15.41 -14.29 12.94
CA VAL A 19 14.38 -15.25 13.36
C VAL A 19 13.99 -15.05 14.82
N ASP A 20 14.95 -14.76 15.69
CA ASP A 20 14.70 -14.57 17.12
C ASP A 20 13.87 -13.31 17.36
N THR A 21 14.24 -12.20 16.71
CA THR A 21 13.50 -10.93 16.77
C THR A 21 12.11 -11.08 16.19
N PHE A 22 11.98 -11.81 15.06
CA PHE A 22 10.69 -12.10 14.45
C PHE A 22 9.77 -12.82 15.45
N HIS A 23 10.23 -13.89 16.08
CA HIS A 23 9.44 -14.62 17.07
C HIS A 23 9.15 -13.80 18.33
N GLN A 24 10.12 -13.03 18.83
CA GLN A 24 9.93 -12.19 20.01
C GLN A 24 8.85 -11.11 19.80
N VAL A 25 8.83 -10.48 18.63
CA VAL A 25 7.90 -9.38 18.34
C VAL A 25 6.54 -9.90 17.86
N LEU A 26 6.50 -10.86 16.94
CA LEU A 26 5.27 -11.28 16.26
C LEU A 26 4.64 -12.56 16.81
N GLY A 27 5.39 -13.40 17.54
CA GLY A 27 5.01 -14.79 17.83
C GLY A 27 3.66 -15.01 18.51
N LYS A 28 3.05 -13.97 19.11
CA LYS A 28 1.67 -13.99 19.65
C LYS A 28 0.83 -12.78 19.27
N LYS A 29 1.33 -11.89 18.40
CA LYS A 29 0.64 -10.65 18.00
C LYS A 29 -0.40 -10.90 16.92
N LEU A 30 -0.12 -11.84 16.02
CA LEU A 30 -0.98 -12.13 14.89
C LEU A 30 -1.91 -13.31 15.22
N PRO A 31 -3.23 -13.19 15.00
CA PRO A 31 -4.14 -14.30 15.17
C PRO A 31 -3.86 -15.39 14.13
N GLU A 32 -3.84 -16.64 14.58
CA GLU A 32 -3.63 -17.80 13.71
C GLU A 32 -4.72 -17.88 12.63
N ASN A 33 -4.31 -18.21 11.40
CA ASN A 33 -5.18 -18.44 10.24
C ASN A 33 -6.13 -17.27 9.87
N ALA A 34 -5.85 -16.06 10.36
CA ALA A 34 -6.72 -14.90 10.14
C ALA A 34 -6.24 -13.99 8.99
N ILE A 35 -4.95 -14.03 8.65
CA ILE A 35 -4.31 -13.08 7.73
C ILE A 35 -3.68 -13.85 6.58
N LEU A 36 -4.14 -13.59 5.36
CA LEU A 36 -3.69 -14.24 4.12
C LEU A 36 -2.38 -13.66 3.60
N SER A 37 -2.14 -12.36 3.85
CA SER A 37 -0.93 -11.64 3.43
C SER A 37 -0.39 -10.87 4.63
N HIS A 38 0.61 -11.44 5.28
CA HIS A 38 1.20 -10.87 6.50
C HIS A 38 2.33 -9.89 6.21
N ASP A 39 2.96 -9.95 5.04
CA ASP A 39 4.15 -9.20 4.65
C ASP A 39 4.16 -7.72 5.09
N LEU A 40 3.14 -6.95 4.67
CA LEU A 40 3.02 -5.54 5.02
C LEU A 40 2.88 -5.35 6.53
N LEU A 41 2.04 -6.16 7.17
CA LEU A 41 1.76 -6.05 8.59
C LEU A 41 2.98 -6.40 9.44
N GLU A 42 3.73 -7.43 9.05
CA GLU A 42 4.99 -7.81 9.69
C GLU A 42 6.00 -6.68 9.61
N SER A 43 6.13 -6.05 8.44
CA SER A 43 7.01 -4.88 8.29
C SER A 43 6.62 -3.71 9.20
N CYS A 44 5.33 -3.56 9.48
CA CYS A 44 4.83 -2.51 10.36
C CYS A 44 5.17 -2.78 11.84
N TYR A 45 5.37 -4.04 12.24
CA TYR A 45 5.79 -4.41 13.59
C TYR A 45 7.30 -4.49 13.75
N LEU A 46 7.98 -5.16 12.81
CA LEU A 46 9.41 -5.45 12.89
C LEU A 46 10.29 -4.31 12.43
N ARG A 47 9.72 -3.36 11.65
CA ARG A 47 10.45 -2.41 10.82
C ARG A 47 11.36 -3.14 9.82
N THR A 48 11.77 -2.42 8.78
CA THR A 48 12.68 -3.00 7.78
C THR A 48 13.67 -1.95 7.32
N ALA A 49 14.88 -2.42 7.04
CA ALA A 49 15.89 -1.66 6.34
C ALA A 49 15.87 -2.02 4.85
N TYR A 50 16.22 -1.07 4.01
CA TYR A 50 16.33 -1.24 2.56
C TYR A 50 17.79 -1.41 2.15
N VAL A 51 18.05 -2.32 1.21
CA VAL A 51 19.37 -2.55 0.62
C VAL A 51 19.24 -2.36 -0.89
N SER A 52 19.94 -1.37 -1.45
CA SER A 52 19.86 -1.00 -2.87
C SER A 52 20.64 -1.93 -3.81
N ASP A 53 21.69 -2.58 -3.28
CA ASP A 53 22.68 -3.26 -4.12
C ASP A 53 22.28 -4.70 -4.48
N ILE A 54 21.18 -5.18 -3.92
CA ILE A 54 20.68 -6.54 -4.10
C ILE A 54 19.29 -6.47 -4.73
N MET A 55 19.13 -7.09 -5.90
CA MET A 55 17.85 -7.23 -6.57
C MET A 55 17.37 -8.68 -6.52
N LEU A 56 16.24 -8.90 -5.85
CA LEU A 56 15.56 -10.19 -5.85
C LEU A 56 14.43 -10.16 -6.88
N MET A 57 14.62 -10.87 -8.00
CA MET A 57 13.57 -11.00 -9.01
C MET A 57 12.71 -12.24 -8.75
N ASP A 58 11.42 -12.08 -8.99
CA ASP A 58 10.43 -13.12 -8.82
C ASP A 58 9.71 -13.39 -10.14
N GLY A 59 9.15 -14.60 -10.28
CA GLY A 59 8.38 -14.94 -11.47
C GLY A 59 7.18 -14.02 -11.67
N PHE A 60 7.04 -13.46 -12.87
CA PHE A 60 5.83 -12.74 -13.25
C PHE A 60 4.79 -13.71 -13.83
N PRO A 61 3.49 -13.56 -13.51
CA PRO A 61 2.45 -14.42 -14.07
C PRO A 61 2.43 -14.37 -15.61
N THR A 62 2.48 -15.53 -16.25
CA THR A 62 2.54 -15.66 -17.71
C THR A 62 1.18 -15.54 -18.40
N THR A 63 0.09 -15.57 -17.64
CA THR A 63 -1.28 -15.47 -18.16
C THR A 63 -2.08 -14.39 -17.45
N PRO A 64 -3.02 -13.71 -18.13
CA PRO A 64 -3.91 -12.74 -17.51
C PRO A 64 -4.70 -13.31 -16.33
N MET A 65 -5.16 -14.56 -16.42
CA MET A 65 -5.90 -15.22 -15.35
C MET A 65 -5.05 -15.42 -14.09
N ALA A 66 -3.78 -15.81 -14.25
CA ALA A 66 -2.85 -15.93 -13.13
C ALA A 66 -2.58 -14.57 -12.48
N PHE A 67 -2.45 -13.51 -13.29
CA PHE A 67 -2.29 -12.15 -12.79
C PHE A 67 -3.49 -11.71 -11.94
N PHE A 68 -4.71 -11.81 -12.46
CA PHE A 68 -5.91 -11.40 -11.71
C PHE A 68 -6.16 -12.25 -10.45
N LYS A 69 -5.84 -13.56 -10.49
CA LYS A 69 -5.90 -14.40 -9.28
C LYS A 69 -4.92 -13.92 -8.20
N ARG A 70 -3.71 -13.52 -8.60
CA ARG A 70 -2.69 -12.99 -7.67
C ARG A 70 -3.15 -11.67 -7.07
N GLU A 71 -3.60 -10.73 -7.89
CA GLU A 71 -4.11 -9.44 -7.44
C GLU A 71 -5.32 -9.59 -6.51
N HIS A 72 -6.28 -10.46 -6.86
CA HIS A 72 -7.43 -10.73 -6.01
C HIS A 72 -7.02 -11.28 -4.63
N ARG A 73 -6.01 -12.16 -4.58
CA ARG A 73 -5.46 -12.66 -3.31
C ARG A 73 -4.86 -11.52 -2.47
N TRP A 74 -4.10 -10.62 -3.09
CA TRP A 74 -3.48 -9.48 -2.40
C TRP A 74 -4.52 -8.52 -1.86
N ILE A 75 -5.49 -8.12 -2.68
CA ILE A 75 -6.59 -7.25 -2.26
C ILE A 75 -7.32 -7.89 -1.07
N ARG A 76 -7.72 -9.16 -1.14
CA ARG A 76 -8.38 -9.82 0.01
C ARG A 76 -7.51 -9.81 1.27
N GLY A 77 -6.20 -10.01 1.13
CA GLY A 77 -5.24 -9.91 2.23
C GLY A 77 -5.20 -8.52 2.86
N ASP A 78 -5.14 -7.46 2.05
CA ASP A 78 -5.17 -6.07 2.51
C ASP A 78 -6.46 -5.77 3.30
N TRP A 79 -7.62 -6.23 2.82
CA TRP A 79 -8.90 -6.03 3.49
C TRP A 79 -9.03 -6.78 4.83
N GLN A 80 -8.28 -7.86 5.03
CA GLN A 80 -8.21 -8.52 6.34
C GLN A 80 -7.47 -7.67 7.39
N LEU A 81 -6.70 -6.67 6.97
CA LEU A 81 -5.96 -5.78 7.87
C LEU A 81 -6.82 -4.64 8.47
N LEU A 82 -8.11 -4.55 8.13
CA LEU A 82 -9.02 -3.54 8.71
C LEU A 82 -8.94 -3.40 10.24
N PRO A 83 -8.87 -4.50 11.04
CA PRO A 83 -8.75 -4.39 12.49
C PRO A 83 -7.50 -3.65 12.97
N TRP A 84 -6.44 -3.60 12.16
CA TRP A 84 -5.16 -2.95 12.46
C TRP A 84 -5.15 -1.45 12.18
N LEU A 85 -6.21 -0.91 11.57
CA LEU A 85 -6.42 0.54 11.54
C LEU A 85 -6.74 1.12 12.92
N SER A 86 -7.15 0.27 13.87
CA SER A 86 -7.36 0.69 15.26
C SER A 86 -6.02 0.98 15.96
N SER A 87 -5.93 2.13 16.64
CA SER A 87 -4.78 2.46 17.49
C SER A 87 -4.54 1.43 18.60
N LYS A 88 -5.59 0.69 19.00
CA LYS A 88 -5.51 -0.38 20.02
C LYS A 88 -4.60 -1.55 19.62
N ARG A 89 -4.28 -1.70 18.33
CA ARG A 89 -3.39 -2.77 17.82
C ARG A 89 -1.90 -2.40 17.91
N GLY A 90 -1.57 -1.20 18.39
CA GLY A 90 -0.19 -0.78 18.64
C GLY A 90 0.61 -0.41 17.40
N LEU A 91 -0.06 -0.18 16.25
CA LEU A 91 0.59 0.29 15.04
C LEU A 91 0.81 1.81 15.06
N SER A 92 1.95 2.24 14.52
CA SER A 92 2.24 3.67 14.33
C SER A 92 1.21 4.32 13.40
N GLY A 93 1.10 5.65 13.45
CA GLY A 93 0.25 6.40 12.51
C GLY A 93 0.64 6.14 11.05
N LEU A 94 1.95 6.03 10.79
CA LEU A 94 2.49 5.73 9.48
C LEU A 94 2.15 4.30 9.00
N SER A 95 2.25 3.31 9.89
CA SER A 95 1.86 1.92 9.57
C SER A 95 0.38 1.83 9.19
N ARG A 96 -0.48 2.53 9.94
CA ARG A 96 -1.92 2.60 9.61
C ARG A 96 -2.18 3.35 8.31
N PHE A 97 -1.39 4.37 8.01
CA PHE A 97 -1.42 5.04 6.73
C PHE A 97 -1.04 4.10 5.58
N LYS A 98 0.03 3.31 5.70
CA LYS A 98 0.44 2.29 4.70
C LYS A 98 -0.71 1.32 4.39
N ILE A 99 -1.38 0.79 5.42
CA ILE A 99 -2.55 -0.10 5.25
C ILE A 99 -3.71 0.62 4.57
N THR A 100 -4.02 1.85 4.99
CA THR A 100 -5.11 2.65 4.43
C THR A 100 -4.87 2.98 2.96
N ASP A 101 -3.63 3.28 2.59
CA ASP A 101 -3.22 3.58 1.22
C ASP A 101 -3.47 2.38 0.29
N ASN A 102 -3.12 1.15 0.71
CA ASN A 102 -3.43 -0.07 -0.05
C ASN A 102 -4.94 -0.27 -0.24
N LEU A 103 -5.73 -0.08 0.82
CA LEU A 103 -7.20 -0.20 0.75
C LEU A 103 -7.79 0.79 -0.26
N ILE A 104 -7.38 2.06 -0.21
CA ILE A 104 -7.83 3.10 -1.15
C ILE A 104 -7.41 2.74 -2.58
N ARG A 105 -6.16 2.31 -2.79
CA ARG A 105 -5.66 1.90 -4.11
C ARG A 105 -6.47 0.73 -4.68
N SER A 106 -6.92 -0.20 -3.85
CA SER A 106 -7.77 -1.32 -4.28
C SER A 106 -9.18 -0.89 -4.74
N LEU A 107 -9.70 0.22 -4.22
CA LEU A 107 -11.02 0.75 -4.57
C LEU A 107 -11.01 1.60 -5.83
N TYR A 108 -9.86 2.13 -6.22
CA TYR A 108 -9.74 3.07 -7.33
C TYR A 108 -10.27 2.51 -8.68
N PRO A 109 -9.95 1.28 -9.11
CA PRO A 109 -10.53 0.72 -10.34
C PRO A 109 -12.06 0.59 -10.27
N VAL A 110 -12.59 0.23 -9.09
CA VAL A 110 -14.04 0.10 -8.86
C VAL A 110 -14.71 1.47 -8.93
N SER A 111 -14.11 2.50 -8.33
CA SER A 111 -14.65 3.86 -8.41
C SER A 111 -14.67 4.39 -9.85
N GLN A 112 -13.67 4.06 -10.67
CA GLN A 112 -13.68 4.45 -12.09
C GLN A 112 -14.88 3.86 -12.83
N ILE A 113 -15.13 2.55 -12.64
CA ILE A 113 -16.27 1.86 -13.26
C ILE A 113 -17.60 2.47 -12.79
N LEU A 114 -17.72 2.80 -11.50
CA LEU A 114 -18.92 3.43 -10.96
C LEU A 114 -19.15 4.84 -11.51
N ILE A 115 -18.10 5.67 -11.58
CA ILE A 115 -18.18 7.01 -12.17
C ILE A 115 -18.60 6.92 -13.64
N TRP A 116 -18.00 6.00 -14.39
CA TRP A 116 -18.36 5.75 -15.78
C TRP A 116 -19.85 5.35 -15.90
N LEU A 117 -20.30 4.39 -15.10
CA LEU A 117 -21.69 3.93 -15.10
C LEU A 117 -22.66 5.08 -14.77
N ILE A 118 -22.35 5.89 -13.76
CA ILE A 118 -23.16 7.05 -13.40
C ILE A 118 -23.24 8.02 -14.57
N CYS A 119 -22.11 8.37 -15.21
CA CYS A 119 -22.08 9.28 -16.36
C CYS A 119 -22.96 8.78 -17.51
N VAL A 120 -22.97 7.46 -17.77
CA VAL A 120 -23.84 6.84 -18.77
C VAL A 120 -25.31 6.99 -18.37
N LEU A 121 -25.68 6.71 -17.11
CA LEU A 121 -27.06 6.79 -16.63
C LEU A 121 -27.65 8.22 -16.69
N ILE A 122 -26.84 9.24 -16.45
CA ILE A 122 -27.25 10.65 -16.53
C ILE A 122 -27.01 11.28 -17.91
N ASN A 123 -26.69 10.48 -18.94
CA ASN A 123 -26.45 10.92 -20.32
C ASN A 123 -25.44 12.07 -20.45
N VAL A 124 -24.34 11.98 -19.69
CA VAL A 124 -23.24 12.96 -19.79
C VAL A 124 -22.57 12.83 -21.15
N PRO A 125 -22.33 13.94 -21.89
CA PRO A 125 -21.59 13.90 -23.14
C PRO A 125 -20.21 13.25 -22.96
N VAL A 126 -19.82 12.39 -23.91
CA VAL A 126 -18.60 11.56 -23.83
C VAL A 126 -17.36 12.39 -23.46
N LEU A 127 -17.20 13.59 -24.03
CA LEU A 127 -16.07 14.47 -23.72
C LEU A 127 -16.02 14.87 -22.24
N LYS A 128 -17.17 15.19 -21.63
CA LYS A 128 -17.26 15.54 -20.20
C LYS A 128 -17.00 14.33 -19.31
N MET A 129 -17.50 13.15 -19.70
CA MET A 129 -17.24 11.90 -18.99
C MET A 129 -15.74 11.57 -18.94
N LEU A 130 -15.03 11.71 -20.07
CA LEU A 130 -13.58 11.51 -20.12
C LEU A 130 -12.84 12.48 -19.20
N ILE A 131 -13.23 13.77 -19.21
CA ILE A 131 -12.63 14.78 -18.33
C ILE A 131 -12.82 14.39 -16.85
N ILE A 132 -14.02 13.94 -16.45
CA ILE A 132 -14.32 13.56 -15.06
C ILE A 132 -13.47 12.36 -14.62
N ILE A 133 -13.36 11.33 -15.47
CA ILE A 133 -12.56 10.13 -15.21
C ILE A 133 -11.08 10.52 -15.03
N PHE A 134 -10.47 11.20 -16.00
CA PHE A 134 -9.06 11.59 -15.92
C PHE A 134 -8.77 12.62 -14.82
N ALA A 135 -9.73 13.49 -14.48
CA ALA A 135 -9.57 14.42 -13.37
C ALA A 135 -9.37 13.70 -12.03
N SER A 136 -10.03 12.55 -11.84
CA SER A 136 -9.84 11.75 -10.62
C SER A 136 -8.44 11.12 -10.54
N ASP A 137 -7.83 10.80 -11.68
CA ASP A 137 -6.45 10.29 -11.76
C ASP A 137 -5.45 11.39 -11.38
N LEU A 138 -5.71 12.63 -11.82
CA LEU A 138 -4.91 13.79 -11.44
C LEU A 138 -4.97 14.07 -9.94
N ILE A 139 -6.10 13.79 -9.28
CA ILE A 139 -6.21 13.92 -7.82
C ILE A 139 -5.31 12.90 -7.11
N VAL A 140 -5.30 11.64 -7.58
CA VAL A 140 -4.42 10.61 -7.02
C VAL A 140 -2.95 10.97 -7.22
N LEU A 141 -2.59 11.42 -8.43
CA LEU A 141 -1.24 11.89 -8.72
C LEU A 141 -0.85 13.09 -7.85
N ALA A 142 -1.74 14.06 -7.68
CA ALA A 142 -1.51 15.24 -6.85
C ALA A 142 -1.30 14.85 -5.38
N LYS A 143 -2.08 13.89 -4.85
CA LYS A 143 -1.87 13.34 -3.50
C LYS A 143 -0.44 12.80 -3.34
N ASP A 144 0.03 12.00 -4.29
CA ASP A 144 1.36 11.39 -4.24
C ASP A 144 2.48 12.44 -4.35
N ILE A 145 2.29 13.46 -5.21
CA ILE A 145 3.23 14.59 -5.34
C ILE A 145 3.25 15.45 -4.08
N ILE A 146 2.09 15.78 -3.50
CA ILE A 146 2.00 16.57 -2.26
C ILE A 146 2.67 15.82 -1.11
N MET A 147 2.44 14.51 -1.01
CA MET A 147 3.10 13.66 -0.03
C MET A 147 4.62 13.71 -0.19
N PHE A 148 5.11 13.57 -1.42
CA PHE A 148 6.53 13.70 -1.74
C PHE A 148 7.10 15.06 -1.34
N LEU A 149 6.43 16.16 -1.70
CA LEU A 149 6.88 17.51 -1.41
C LEU A 149 6.88 17.81 0.10
N TRP A 150 5.81 17.43 0.82
CA TRP A 150 5.71 17.63 2.27
C TRP A 150 6.87 16.95 3.00
N ILE A 151 7.20 15.74 2.57
CA ILE A 151 8.28 14.95 3.13
C ILE A 151 9.63 15.57 2.81
N LYS A 152 9.88 15.93 1.55
CA LYS A 152 11.13 16.57 1.14
C LYS A 152 11.39 17.86 1.92
N ILE A 153 10.36 18.66 2.17
CA ILE A 153 10.46 19.85 3.02
C ILE A 153 10.80 19.45 4.46
N ARG A 154 10.13 18.45 5.02
CA ARG A 154 10.37 17.98 6.38
C ARG A 154 11.79 17.44 6.59
N THR A 155 12.33 16.64 5.68
CA THR A 155 13.72 16.13 5.77
C THR A 155 14.74 17.25 5.63
N MET A 156 14.53 18.24 4.75
CA MET A 156 15.37 19.44 4.67
C MET A 156 15.34 20.28 5.95
N THR A 157 14.21 20.33 6.66
CA THR A 157 14.04 21.16 7.88
C THR A 157 14.63 20.49 9.13
N VAL A 158 14.65 19.16 9.19
CA VAL A 158 15.14 18.40 10.35
C VAL A 158 16.64 18.10 10.25
N GLY A 159 17.30 18.44 9.13
CA GLY A 159 18.74 18.32 8.98
C GLY A 159 19.23 16.87 8.97
N ILE A 160 18.38 15.92 8.57
CA ILE A 160 18.79 14.53 8.36
C ILE A 160 19.23 14.43 6.90
N PHE A 161 20.51 14.71 6.68
CA PHE A 161 21.22 14.27 5.49
C PHE A 161 21.62 12.82 5.72
N VAL A 162 20.98 11.89 5.01
CA VAL A 162 21.55 10.59 4.64
C VAL A 162 21.26 10.35 3.18
#